data_AF-A0A0S7XNT3-F1
#
_entry.id   AF-A0A0S7XNT3-F1
#
_cell.length_a   1.000
_cell.length_b   1.000
_cell.length_c   1.000
_cell.angle_alpha   90.00
_cell.angle_beta   90.00
_cell.angle_gamma   90.00
#
_symmetry.space_group_name_H-M   'P 1'
#
loop_
_entity.id
_entity.type
_entity.pdbx_description
1 polymer ?
#
loop_
_entity_poly.entity_id
_entity_poly.type
_entity_poly.pdbx_seq_one_letter_code
_entity_poly.pdbx_strand_id
1 'polypeptide(L)'
;MEARLRELVPEGFDDVVVTAPVGALAGQGFDYLAPGGFLNIFAGVPRGTTAEIDLSSVYLRDQHIVGSSGSRVVDLQDTLEATEQGRLATNRAVAAIGGINAVREGLEGVKTGRFHGKVVIFPQLESLDLIPIDQLREQLPEVADRLAPDGSWTREAEAALLQALLPEGHPA
;
A
#
# COMPACT_ATOMS: atom_id res chain seq x y z
N MET A 1 17.04 18.04 -1.31
CA MET A 1 15.89 17.34 -1.93
C MET A 1 15.06 18.30 -2.77
N GLU A 2 14.55 19.40 -2.20
CA GLU A 2 13.71 20.37 -2.91
C GLU A 2 14.36 21.01 -4.16
N ALA A 3 15.63 21.42 -4.05
CA ALA A 3 16.38 21.96 -5.19
C ALA A 3 16.46 20.96 -6.35
N ARG A 4 16.59 19.66 -6.04
CA ARG A 4 16.65 18.60 -7.04
C ARG A 4 15.29 18.36 -7.70
N LEU A 5 14.20 18.46 -6.95
CA LEU A 5 12.84 18.35 -7.51
C LEU A 5 12.56 19.49 -8.49
N ARG A 6 12.93 20.73 -8.14
CA ARG A 6 12.79 21.89 -9.03
C ARG A 6 13.66 21.81 -10.28
N GLU A 7 14.84 21.19 -10.20
CA GLU A 7 15.67 20.92 -11.39
C GLU A 7 15.03 19.89 -12.33
N LEU A 8 14.41 18.85 -11.76
CA LEU A 8 13.80 17.77 -12.54
C LEU A 8 12.46 18.17 -13.15
N VAL A 9 11.71 19.00 -12.44
CA VAL A 9 10.35 19.41 -12.82
C VAL A 9 10.20 20.91 -12.56
N PRO A 10 10.78 21.76 -13.42
CA PRO A 10 10.84 23.21 -13.20
C PRO A 10 9.48 23.89 -13.17
N GLU A 11 8.50 23.32 -13.88
CA GLU A 11 7.13 23.84 -13.94
C GLU A 11 6.25 23.33 -12.79
N GLY A 12 6.73 22.38 -11.97
CA GLY A 12 5.94 21.67 -10.96
C GLY A 12 5.27 20.40 -11.49
N PHE A 13 4.57 19.68 -10.62
CA PHE A 13 3.90 18.42 -10.94
C PHE A 13 2.43 18.65 -11.31
N ASP A 14 1.95 17.92 -12.30
CA ASP A 14 0.53 17.89 -12.65
C ASP A 14 -0.32 17.26 -11.54
N ASP A 15 0.22 16.24 -10.87
CA ASP A 15 -0.43 15.54 -9.77
C ASP A 15 0.51 15.37 -8.58
N VAL A 16 0.05 15.74 -7.39
CA VAL A 16 0.74 15.47 -6.12
C VAL A 16 -0.20 14.70 -5.21
N VAL A 17 0.24 13.54 -4.72
CA VAL A 17 -0.55 12.70 -3.81
C VAL A 17 0.12 12.66 -2.44
N VAL A 18 -0.58 13.16 -1.42
CA VAL A 18 -0.11 13.16 -0.03
C VAL A 18 -0.72 11.96 0.69
N THR A 19 0.13 11.00 1.04
CA THR A 19 -0.27 9.74 1.69
C THR A 19 0.10 9.65 3.18
N ALA A 20 0.82 10.65 3.69
CA ALA A 20 1.25 10.70 5.09
C ALA A 20 0.32 11.62 5.91
N PRO A 21 -0.13 11.20 7.12
CA PRO A 21 -1.09 11.93 7.97
C PRO A 21 -0.51 13.18 8.66
N VAL A 22 0.20 14.03 7.91
CA VAL A 22 0.89 15.22 8.42
C VAL A 22 0.38 16.45 7.68
N GLY A 23 -0.33 17.34 8.39
CA GLY A 23 -0.96 18.53 7.77
C GLY A 23 0.00 19.42 6.99
N ALA A 24 1.21 19.64 7.51
CA ALA A 24 2.23 20.45 6.83
C ALA A 24 2.63 19.89 5.45
N LEU A 25 2.53 18.58 5.23
CA LEU A 25 2.83 17.97 3.93
C LEU A 25 1.76 18.27 2.88
N ALA A 26 0.53 18.60 3.28
CA ALA A 26 -0.48 19.06 2.33
C ALA A 26 -0.11 20.44 1.75
N GLY A 27 0.35 21.38 2.59
CA GLY A 27 0.85 22.68 2.14
C GLY A 27 2.09 22.56 1.25
N GLN A 28 3.08 21.79 1.69
CA GLN A 28 4.28 21.53 0.89
C GLN A 28 3.95 20.85 -0.45
N GLY A 29 3.03 19.90 -0.46
CA GLY A 29 2.57 19.24 -1.67
C GLY A 29 1.91 20.21 -2.66
N PHE A 30 1.14 21.18 -2.14
CA PHE A 30 0.52 22.23 -2.95
C PHE A 30 1.56 23.13 -3.63
N ASP A 31 2.63 23.50 -2.92
CA ASP A 31 3.73 24.33 -3.45
C ASP A 31 4.49 23.66 -4.61
N TYR A 32 4.36 22.35 -4.77
CA TYR A 32 4.97 21.60 -5.87
C TYR A 32 4.08 21.50 -7.11
N LEU A 33 2.85 22.00 -7.09
CA LEU A 33 1.94 21.90 -8.23
C LEU A 33 2.35 22.81 -9.40
N ALA A 34 2.22 22.27 -10.61
CA ALA A 34 2.18 23.05 -11.84
C ALA A 34 0.88 23.88 -11.94
N PRO A 35 0.81 24.89 -12.82
CA PRO A 35 -0.48 25.47 -13.21
C PRO A 35 -1.43 24.38 -13.73
N GLY A 36 -2.69 24.37 -13.30
CA GLY A 36 -3.67 23.32 -13.64
C GLY A 36 -3.57 22.05 -12.77
N GLY A 37 -2.59 21.96 -11.88
CA GLY A 37 -2.28 20.73 -11.15
C GLY A 37 -3.26 20.38 -10.03
N PHE A 38 -3.26 19.09 -9.65
CA PHE A 38 -4.11 18.52 -8.61
C PHE A 38 -3.30 18.04 -7.41
N LEU A 39 -3.65 18.56 -6.23
CA LEU A 39 -3.24 17.98 -4.94
C LEU A 39 -4.33 17.01 -4.46
N ASN A 40 -3.99 15.72 -4.35
CA ASN A 40 -4.83 14.71 -3.71
C ASN A 40 -4.35 14.42 -2.28
N ILE A 41 -5.21 14.68 -1.29
CA ILE A 41 -4.96 14.40 0.12
C ILE A 41 -5.57 13.02 0.46
N PHE A 42 -4.74 11.98 0.45
CA PHE A 42 -5.10 10.58 0.75
C PHE A 42 -4.32 10.06 1.97
N ALA A 43 -4.39 10.81 3.07
CA ALA A 43 -3.46 10.66 4.19
C ALA A 43 -4.10 10.13 5.48
N GLY A 44 -5.42 9.99 5.55
CA GLY A 44 -6.09 9.65 6.82
C GLY A 44 -5.80 10.66 7.94
N VAL A 45 -5.71 11.95 7.59
CA VAL A 45 -5.37 13.04 8.52
C VAL A 45 -6.38 13.12 9.68
N PRO A 46 -5.92 13.23 10.94
CA PRO A 46 -6.80 13.38 12.09
C PRO A 46 -7.72 14.59 11.99
N ARG A 47 -8.93 14.47 12.53
CA ARG A 47 -9.87 15.60 12.58
C ARG A 47 -9.26 16.74 13.42
N GLY A 48 -9.30 17.95 12.87
CA GLY A 48 -8.73 19.14 13.50
C GLY A 48 -7.28 19.44 13.09
N THR A 49 -6.64 18.57 12.30
CA THR A 49 -5.38 18.91 11.62
C THR A 49 -5.62 19.99 10.58
N THR A 50 -4.81 21.04 10.62
CA THR A 50 -4.83 22.17 9.67
C THR A 50 -3.56 22.21 8.83
N ALA A 51 -3.64 22.86 7.67
CA ALA A 51 -2.51 23.13 6.79
C ALA A 51 -2.59 24.58 6.29
N GLU A 52 -1.44 25.21 6.08
CA GLU A 52 -1.35 26.53 5.45
C GLU A 52 -1.20 26.34 3.95
N ILE A 53 -2.07 26.99 3.17
CA ILE A 53 -2.13 26.90 1.71
C ILE A 53 -2.45 28.28 1.16
N ASP A 54 -1.68 28.75 0.17
CA ASP A 54 -2.01 29.97 -0.56
C ASP A 54 -3.13 29.69 -1.58
N LEU A 55 -4.35 30.03 -1.19
CA LEU A 55 -5.54 29.86 -2.05
C LEU A 55 -5.55 30.80 -3.26
N SER A 56 -4.63 31.78 -3.35
CA SER A 56 -4.54 32.64 -4.54
C SER A 56 -4.20 31.84 -5.79
N SER A 57 -3.37 30.80 -5.65
CA SER A 57 -2.97 29.94 -6.76
C SER A 57 -4.13 29.12 -7.33
N VAL A 58 -5.19 28.88 -6.56
CA VAL A 58 -6.41 28.22 -7.07
C VAL A 58 -7.03 29.03 -8.20
N TYR A 59 -7.15 30.36 -8.04
CA TYR A 59 -7.77 31.21 -9.06
C TYR A 59 -6.76 31.77 -10.07
N LEU A 60 -5.50 31.98 -9.67
CA LEU A 60 -4.47 32.54 -10.55
C LEU A 60 -3.82 31.49 -11.46
N ARG A 61 -3.75 30.24 -10.98
CA ARG A 61 -3.00 29.16 -11.63
C ARG A 61 -3.87 27.93 -11.88
N ASP A 62 -5.17 28.02 -11.66
CA ASP A 62 -6.14 26.93 -11.85
C ASP A 62 -5.73 25.64 -11.11
N GLN A 63 -5.21 25.79 -9.89
CA GLN A 63 -4.76 24.65 -9.09
C GLN A 63 -5.91 24.09 -8.24
N HIS A 64 -5.94 22.76 -8.11
CA HIS A 64 -7.04 22.05 -7.49
C HIS A 64 -6.59 21.27 -6.25
N ILE A 65 -7.48 21.17 -5.26
CA ILE A 65 -7.28 20.36 -4.06
C ILE A 65 -8.46 19.41 -3.95
N VAL A 66 -8.16 18.11 -3.86
CA VAL A 66 -9.14 17.04 -3.68
C VAL A 66 -8.78 16.24 -2.43
N GLY A 67 -9.80 15.88 -1.65
CA GLY A 67 -9.71 14.80 -0.68
C GLY A 67 -10.57 13.64 -1.16
N SER A 68 -10.01 12.42 -1.17
CA SER A 68 -10.78 11.21 -1.43
C SER A 68 -10.97 10.40 -0.16
N SER A 69 -12.11 9.74 -0.05
CA SER A 69 -12.39 8.81 1.04
C SER A 69 -13.09 7.59 0.48
N GLY A 70 -12.52 6.42 0.75
CA GLY A 70 -13.02 5.14 0.25
C GLY A 70 -12.99 5.03 -1.27
N SER A 71 -13.63 3.98 -1.75
CA SER A 71 -13.79 3.65 -3.16
C SER A 71 -15.24 3.28 -3.41
N ARG A 72 -15.77 3.66 -4.57
CA ARG A 72 -17.07 3.17 -5.05
C ARG A 72 -16.93 1.71 -5.48
N VAL A 73 -18.06 1.01 -5.57
CA VAL A 73 -18.07 -0.37 -6.07
C VAL A 73 -17.45 -0.47 -7.47
N VAL A 74 -17.71 0.52 -8.33
CA VAL A 74 -17.11 0.57 -9.68
C VAL A 74 -15.58 0.67 -9.63
N ASP A 75 -15.02 1.48 -8.73
CA ASP A 75 -13.56 1.60 -8.58
C ASP A 75 -12.92 0.27 -8.13
N LEU A 76 -13.63 -0.49 -7.29
CA LEU A 76 -13.20 -1.83 -6.86
C LEU A 76 -13.26 -2.83 -8.02
N GLN A 77 -14.30 -2.76 -8.86
CA GLN A 77 -14.44 -3.59 -10.06
C GLN A 77 -13.32 -3.31 -11.06
N ASP A 78 -13.00 -2.04 -11.32
CA ASP A 78 -11.92 -1.64 -12.22
C ASP A 78 -10.56 -2.14 -11.73
N THR A 79 -10.33 -2.07 -10.41
CA THR A 79 -9.09 -2.58 -9.79
C THR A 79 -8.99 -4.11 -9.90
N LEU A 80 -10.11 -4.81 -9.71
CA LEU A 80 -10.17 -6.27 -9.88
C LEU A 80 -9.86 -6.66 -11.32
N GLU A 81 -10.53 -6.04 -12.30
CA GLU A 81 -10.31 -6.30 -13.72
C GLU A 81 -8.86 -6.03 -14.12
N ALA A 82 -8.28 -4.91 -13.69
CA ALA A 82 -6.88 -4.59 -13.97
C ALA A 82 -5.90 -5.61 -13.34
N THR A 83 -6.24 -6.17 -12.18
CA THR A 83 -5.45 -7.22 -11.54
C THR A 83 -5.57 -8.55 -12.30
N GLU A 84 -6.78 -8.95 -12.70
CA GLU A 84 -7.04 -10.16 -13.48
C GLU A 84 -6.37 -10.13 -14.86
N GLN A 85 -6.30 -8.95 -15.48
CA GLN A 85 -5.60 -8.71 -16.74
C GLN A 85 -4.07 -8.57 -16.59
N GLY A 86 -3.54 -8.65 -15.36
CA GLY A 86 -2.11 -8.51 -15.09
C GLY A 86 -1.56 -7.08 -15.27
N ARG A 87 -2.43 -6.07 -15.42
CA ARG A 87 -2.04 -4.65 -15.47
C ARG A 87 -1.64 -4.12 -14.10
N LEU A 88 -2.16 -4.71 -13.02
CA LEU A 88 -1.79 -4.42 -11.63
C LEU A 88 -1.33 -5.70 -10.92
N ALA A 89 -0.17 -5.64 -10.26
CA ALA A 89 0.40 -6.76 -9.51
C ALA A 89 0.37 -6.47 -8.01
N THR A 90 -0.81 -6.66 -7.39
CA THR A 90 -1.02 -6.35 -5.96
C THR A 90 -0.25 -7.28 -5.01
N ASN A 91 0.07 -8.50 -5.45
CA ASN A 91 0.79 -9.51 -4.66
C ASN A 91 2.24 -9.12 -4.34
N ARG A 92 2.83 -8.20 -5.11
CA ARG A 92 4.18 -7.65 -4.84
C ARG A 92 4.26 -6.93 -3.50
N ALA A 93 3.13 -6.49 -2.97
CA ALA A 93 3.09 -5.77 -1.71
C ALA A 93 3.12 -6.69 -0.48
N VAL A 94 3.02 -8.02 -0.63
CA VAL A 94 3.04 -8.93 0.52
C VAL A 94 4.44 -8.94 1.13
N ALA A 95 4.55 -8.48 2.38
CA ALA A 95 5.80 -8.37 3.13
C ALA A 95 5.94 -9.46 4.20
N ALA A 96 4.83 -9.97 4.73
CA ALA A 96 4.80 -11.08 5.68
C ALA A 96 3.47 -11.83 5.60
N ILE A 97 3.48 -13.09 6.02
CA ILE A 97 2.29 -13.93 6.20
C ILE A 97 2.20 -14.40 7.66
N GLY A 98 1.00 -14.69 8.14
CA GLY A 98 0.82 -15.24 9.49
C GLY A 98 -0.56 -15.84 9.72
N GLY A 99 -0.69 -16.60 10.79
CA GLY A 99 -1.96 -17.13 11.28
C GLY A 99 -2.80 -16.11 12.03
N ILE A 100 -4.01 -16.50 12.47
CA ILE A 100 -4.87 -15.61 13.27
C ILE A 100 -4.20 -15.14 14.58
N ASN A 101 -3.37 -15.99 15.17
CA ASN A 101 -2.64 -15.67 16.41
C ASN A 101 -1.52 -14.64 16.20
N ALA A 102 -1.08 -14.44 14.95
CA ALA A 102 -0.06 -13.46 14.59
C ALA A 102 -0.59 -12.02 14.44
N VAL A 103 -1.91 -11.79 14.47
CA VAL A 103 -2.52 -10.47 14.19
C VAL A 103 -1.95 -9.35 15.05
N ARG A 104 -1.78 -9.58 16.36
CA ARG A 104 -1.24 -8.57 17.28
C ARG A 104 0.17 -8.15 16.89
N GLU A 105 1.02 -9.12 16.61
CA GLU A 105 2.41 -8.88 16.22
C GLU A 105 2.51 -8.24 14.82
N GLY A 106 1.64 -8.66 13.90
CA GLY A 106 1.51 -8.09 12.56
C GLY A 106 1.13 -6.61 12.60
N LEU A 107 0.13 -6.25 13.40
CA LEU A 107 -0.29 -4.85 13.59
C LEU A 107 0.83 -3.98 14.17
N GLU A 108 1.55 -4.47 15.19
CA GLU A 108 2.69 -3.74 15.74
C GLU A 108 3.83 -3.61 14.72
N GLY A 109 4.06 -4.65 13.92
CA GLY A 109 5.04 -4.63 12.82
C GLY A 109 4.74 -3.58 11.76
N VAL A 110 3.46 -3.41 11.39
CA VAL A 110 3.03 -2.34 10.47
C VAL A 110 3.20 -0.96 11.11
N LYS A 111 2.76 -0.80 12.36
CA LYS A 111 2.83 0.47 13.09
C LYS A 111 4.26 0.97 13.28
N THR A 112 5.19 0.06 13.53
CA THR A 112 6.62 0.38 13.75
C THR A 112 7.43 0.43 12.46
N GLY A 113 6.83 0.15 11.31
CA GLY A 113 7.52 0.12 10.02
C GLY A 113 8.46 -1.09 9.83
N ARG A 114 8.31 -2.15 10.64
CA ARG A 114 9.06 -3.40 10.44
C ARG A 114 8.73 -4.04 9.08
N PHE A 115 7.47 -3.91 8.64
CA PHE A 115 7.02 -4.44 7.34
C PHE A 115 6.69 -3.32 6.37
N HIS A 116 7.44 -3.25 5.27
CA HIS A 116 7.23 -2.30 4.19
C HIS A 116 6.27 -2.92 3.16
N GLY A 117 4.98 -2.97 3.49
CA GLY A 117 3.97 -3.59 2.64
C GLY A 117 2.76 -4.11 3.42
N LYS A 118 2.19 -5.21 2.95
CA LYS A 118 1.03 -5.88 3.52
C LYS A 118 1.47 -7.08 4.35
N VAL A 119 0.91 -7.19 5.55
CA VAL A 119 0.92 -8.43 6.33
C VAL A 119 -0.38 -9.16 6.03
N VAL A 120 -0.29 -10.36 5.46
CA VAL A 120 -1.45 -11.19 5.14
C VAL A 120 -1.69 -12.18 6.27
N ILE A 121 -2.93 -12.21 6.77
CA ILE A 121 -3.35 -13.14 7.83
C ILE A 121 -4.23 -14.21 7.21
N PHE A 122 -3.89 -15.47 7.45
CA PHE A 122 -4.67 -16.65 7.10
C PHE A 122 -5.41 -17.12 8.36
N PRO A 123 -6.69 -16.74 8.56
CA PRO A 123 -7.39 -16.99 9.83
C PRO A 123 -7.47 -18.46 10.21
N GLN A 124 -7.51 -19.34 9.21
CA GLN A 124 -7.61 -20.79 9.36
C GLN A 124 -6.32 -21.48 9.80
N LEU A 125 -5.17 -20.78 9.81
CA LEU A 125 -3.87 -21.35 10.16
C LEU A 125 -3.44 -20.89 11.55
N GLU A 126 -4.05 -21.41 12.61
CA GLU A 126 -3.80 -20.94 13.99
C GLU A 126 -2.34 -21.07 14.44
N SER A 127 -1.62 -22.08 13.95
CA SER A 127 -0.23 -22.38 14.32
C SER A 127 0.82 -21.72 13.42
N LEU A 128 0.40 -20.93 12.42
CA LEU A 128 1.33 -20.21 11.56
C LEU A 128 1.83 -18.95 12.29
N ASP A 129 3.12 -18.95 12.64
CA ASP A 129 3.79 -17.77 13.18
C ASP A 129 3.84 -16.63 12.14
N LEU A 130 4.21 -15.43 12.58
CA LEU A 130 4.42 -14.32 11.67
C LEU A 130 5.75 -14.46 10.94
N ILE A 131 5.70 -14.67 9.62
CA ILE A 131 6.87 -14.96 8.80
C ILE A 131 7.05 -13.86 7.74
N PRO A 132 8.14 -13.07 7.81
CA PRO A 132 8.56 -12.19 6.72
C PRO A 132 8.81 -12.99 5.43
N ILE A 133 8.42 -12.46 4.26
CA ILE A 133 8.57 -13.19 2.98
C ILE A 133 10.04 -13.51 2.67
N ASP A 134 10.97 -12.64 3.04
CA ASP A 134 12.42 -12.85 2.88
C ASP A 134 12.98 -13.95 3.79
N GLN A 135 12.28 -14.31 4.87
CA GLN A 135 12.63 -15.40 5.79
C GLN A 135 11.81 -16.67 5.56
N LEU A 136 10.87 -16.66 4.61
CA LEU A 136 9.93 -17.75 4.37
C LEU A 136 10.63 -19.08 4.11
N ARG A 137 11.74 -19.05 3.37
CA ARG A 137 12.51 -20.27 3.01
C ARG A 137 13.07 -21.01 4.22
N GLU A 138 13.35 -20.31 5.33
CA GLU A 138 13.93 -20.91 6.54
C GLU A 138 12.92 -21.81 7.26
N GLN A 139 11.63 -21.52 7.12
CA GLN A 139 10.55 -22.23 7.81
C GLN A 139 9.71 -23.09 6.86
N LEU A 140 9.48 -22.62 5.63
CA LEU A 140 8.60 -23.22 4.64
C LEU A 140 9.26 -23.23 3.24
N PRO A 141 10.33 -24.03 3.03
CA PRO A 141 11.10 -24.03 1.78
C PRO A 141 10.25 -24.38 0.55
N GLU A 142 9.33 -25.36 0.69
CA GLU A 142 8.43 -25.76 -0.40
C GLU A 142 7.46 -24.65 -0.83
N VAL A 143 7.04 -23.80 0.12
CA VAL A 143 6.21 -22.62 -0.18
C VAL A 143 7.07 -21.55 -0.84
N ALA A 144 8.29 -21.32 -0.32
CA ALA A 144 9.22 -20.35 -0.87
C ALA A 144 9.65 -20.68 -2.32
N ASP A 145 9.72 -21.96 -2.69
CA ASP A 145 10.00 -22.41 -4.07
C ASP A 145 8.88 -22.09 -5.08
N ARG A 146 7.71 -21.66 -4.60
CA ARG A 146 6.57 -21.28 -5.43
C ARG A 146 6.39 -19.77 -5.55
N LEU A 147 7.22 -18.97 -4.88
CA LEU A 147 7.26 -17.52 -5.07
C LEU A 147 7.64 -17.16 -6.52
N ALA A 148 7.24 -15.97 -6.95
CA ALA A 148 7.70 -15.44 -8.23
C ALA A 148 9.23 -15.20 -8.20
N PRO A 149 9.91 -15.14 -9.36
CA PRO A 149 11.35 -14.90 -9.40
C PRO A 149 11.82 -13.60 -8.72
N ASP A 150 10.94 -12.60 -8.63
CA ASP A 150 11.18 -11.34 -7.93
C ASP A 150 10.86 -11.40 -6.41
N GLY A 151 10.54 -12.59 -5.89
CA GLY A 151 10.17 -12.83 -4.49
C GLY A 151 8.70 -12.58 -4.15
N SER A 152 7.87 -12.21 -5.13
CA SER A 152 6.47 -11.89 -4.88
C SER A 152 5.62 -13.12 -4.54
N TRP A 153 4.58 -12.90 -3.71
CA TRP A 153 3.58 -13.92 -3.40
C TRP A 153 2.81 -14.38 -4.64
N THR A 154 2.46 -15.66 -4.69
CA THR A 154 1.77 -16.29 -5.83
C THR A 154 0.62 -17.18 -5.35
N ARG A 155 -0.27 -17.55 -6.27
CA ARG A 155 -1.35 -18.51 -5.99
C ARG A 155 -0.79 -19.90 -5.67
N GLU A 156 0.30 -20.27 -6.32
CA GLU A 156 1.00 -21.53 -6.13
C GLU A 156 1.65 -21.62 -4.74
N ALA A 157 2.22 -20.52 -4.24
CA ALA A 157 2.73 -20.43 -2.88
C ALA A 157 1.60 -20.53 -1.85
N GLU A 158 0.49 -19.83 -2.08
CA GLU A 158 -0.67 -19.92 -1.19
C GLU A 158 -1.26 -21.34 -1.13
N ALA A 159 -1.43 -21.99 -2.28
CA ALA A 159 -1.90 -23.37 -2.34
C ALA A 159 -0.94 -24.33 -1.61
N ALA A 160 0.38 -24.17 -1.79
CA ALA A 160 1.38 -24.96 -1.08
C ALA A 160 1.33 -24.73 0.44
N LEU A 161 1.17 -23.47 0.88
CA LEU A 161 1.02 -23.12 2.29
C LEU A 161 -0.19 -23.81 2.91
N LEU A 162 -1.34 -23.67 2.25
CA LEU A 162 -2.60 -24.25 2.72
C LEU A 162 -2.53 -25.78 2.73
N GLN A 163 -1.97 -26.41 1.70
CA GLN A 163 -1.78 -27.87 1.67
C GLN A 163 -0.86 -28.36 2.79
N ALA A 164 0.17 -27.59 3.14
CA ALA A 164 1.13 -27.98 4.17
C ALA A 164 0.57 -27.85 5.59
N LEU A 165 -0.31 -26.88 5.84
CA LEU A 165 -0.72 -26.48 7.20
C LEU A 165 -2.21 -26.65 7.51
N LEU A 166 -3.07 -26.92 6.52
CA LEU A 166 -4.46 -27.24 6.78
C LEU A 166 -4.60 -28.65 7.37
N PRO A 167 -5.38 -28.83 8.45
CA PRO A 167 -5.77 -30.15 8.92
C PRO A 167 -6.60 -30.90 7.85
N GLU A 168 -6.41 -32.22 7.73
CA GLU A 168 -7.23 -33.04 6.84
C GLU A 168 -8.73 -32.85 7.12
N GLY A 169 -9.51 -32.50 6.08
CA GLY A 169 -10.98 -32.38 6.15
C GLY A 169 -11.56 -30.97 6.06
N HIS A 170 -10.76 -29.91 5.94
CA HIS A 170 -11.25 -28.57 5.58
C HIS A 170 -11.32 -28.39 4.05
N PRO A 171 -12.45 -27.94 3.48
CA PRO A 171 -12.50 -27.57 2.06
C PRO A 171 -11.58 -26.36 1.82
N ALA A 172 -10.77 -26.44 0.77
CA ALA A 172 -9.98 -25.34 0.24
C ALA A 172 -10.86 -24.25 -0.40
#